data_AF-A0A966PL06-F1
#
_entry.id   AF-A0A966PL06-F1
#
_cell.length_a   1.000
_cell.length_b   1.000
_cell.length_c   1.000
_cell.angle_alpha   90.00
_cell.angle_beta   90.00
_cell.angle_gamma   90.00
#
_symmetry.space_group_name_H-M   'P 1'
#
loop_
_entity.id
_entity.type
_entity.pdbx_description
1 polymer ?
#
loop_
_entity_poly.entity_id
_entity_poly.type
_entity_poly.pdbx_seq_one_letter_code
_entity_poly.pdbx_strand_id
1 'polypeptide(L)'
;MVERRPLSVQECLAGRDLTEPRLSPDGSVVAVCAAEAGETHLVLIPVAGGPERRLSPWPIRGGRGLGGGSLEWLRDGSAVLCVAATGELWAIPVDGRDPHVLVRTDEGRTLSSPVVSPDGDAVAFVVDHAEVHVLTLGGTITRVDEGRHEFVSDPVWWNGQPLWIGWNPPHMPWDETELVGPSGVLGGAAGLQIQQPRTDVMGERLGWLDDSTGWLNVTVVGPNGMVRAGESHEHGLPSWGERQRSWCFDSTGERVAFVRNEDGFGRLCTMYTESGQIIEHAKAVHGQLSWVGDTLVAIRTGGKTPTQIVAYDTRTNDWSRRTLAVGPSHEWEGHPSLVEPELLTFTSRDGASLPARLFRAPQSNGRTICWIHGGPTDQWQVTFFPKINYWIDRGYDVLVPDHRGSTGHGRAFTQSLRDRWGELDSDDIVDVLRGLDRDPATVAVLGGSAGGMTALNVAANEPRVAACAVVSYPVCDIAALDATTHRLAFATPTTSDASSTKPRRS
;
A
#
# COMPACT_ATOMS: atom_id res chain seq x y z
N MET A 1 -34.75 -4.24 25.36
CA MET A 1 -33.55 -4.14 24.51
C MET A 1 -34.04 -3.90 23.10
N VAL A 2 -33.60 -2.82 22.44
CA VAL A 2 -33.92 -2.64 21.02
C VAL A 2 -33.12 -3.69 20.26
N GLU A 3 -33.81 -4.59 19.58
CA GLU A 3 -33.19 -5.62 18.74
C GLU A 3 -32.45 -4.90 17.60
N ARG A 4 -31.11 -4.96 17.62
CA ARG A 4 -30.28 -4.26 16.66
C ARG A 4 -30.38 -5.00 15.32
N ARG A 5 -30.75 -4.27 14.27
CA ARG A 5 -30.73 -4.80 12.90
C ARG A 5 -29.27 -5.09 12.48
N PRO A 6 -29.00 -6.24 11.82
CA PRO A 6 -27.68 -6.52 11.26
C PRO A 6 -27.26 -5.53 10.17
N LEU A 7 -25.96 -5.30 10.03
CA LEU A 7 -25.36 -4.53 8.94
C LEU A 7 -25.82 -5.05 7.58
N SER A 8 -26.28 -4.15 6.72
CA SER A 8 -26.57 -4.41 5.32
C SER A 8 -25.32 -4.31 4.47
N VAL A 9 -25.37 -4.94 3.30
CA VAL A 9 -24.30 -4.82 2.29
C VAL A 9 -24.15 -3.37 1.84
N GLN A 10 -25.25 -2.61 1.74
CA GLN A 10 -25.19 -1.21 1.34
C GLN A 10 -24.42 -0.35 2.35
N GLU A 11 -24.61 -0.57 3.65
CA GLU A 11 -23.82 0.12 4.69
C GLU A 11 -22.33 -0.25 4.64
N CYS A 12 -22.00 -1.46 4.18
CA CYS A 12 -20.62 -1.89 3.97
C CYS A 12 -19.96 -1.31 2.73
N LEU A 13 -20.75 -0.92 1.73
CA LEU A 13 -20.28 -0.30 0.48
C LEU A 13 -20.38 1.24 0.52
N ALA A 14 -21.10 1.79 1.48
CA ALA A 14 -21.30 3.22 1.63
C ALA A 14 -20.05 3.94 2.16
N GLY A 15 -19.90 5.19 1.73
CA GLY A 15 -18.75 6.03 2.03
C GLY A 15 -17.84 6.18 0.82
N ARG A 16 -16.58 6.49 1.10
CA ARG A 16 -15.56 6.78 0.10
C ARG A 16 -14.20 6.24 0.52
N ASP A 17 -13.36 5.90 -0.45
CA ASP A 17 -11.98 5.56 -0.19
C ASP A 17 -11.11 6.82 -0.25
N LEU A 18 -10.31 7.03 0.79
CA LEU A 18 -9.39 8.16 0.89
C LEU A 18 -7.96 7.66 0.78
N THR A 19 -7.24 8.14 -0.24
CA THR A 19 -5.88 7.68 -0.54
C THR A 19 -4.95 8.86 -0.83
N GLU A 20 -3.64 8.59 -0.76
CA GLU A 20 -2.57 9.51 -1.13
C GLU A 20 -2.59 10.91 -0.49
N PRO A 21 -2.87 11.09 0.83
CA PRO A 21 -2.77 12.40 1.45
C PRO A 21 -1.37 13.00 1.27
N ARG A 22 -1.32 14.26 0.82
CA ARG A 22 -0.10 15.06 0.62
C ARG A 22 -0.30 16.47 1.15
N LEU A 23 0.50 16.86 2.14
CA LEU A 23 0.52 18.24 2.62
C LEU A 23 1.01 19.18 1.52
N SER A 24 0.40 20.37 1.44
CA SER A 24 0.90 21.50 0.66
C SER A 24 2.27 21.94 1.20
N PRO A 25 3.10 22.63 0.39
CA PRO A 25 4.43 23.08 0.82
C PRO A 25 4.45 23.97 2.07
N ASP A 26 3.36 24.70 2.33
CA ASP A 26 3.18 25.54 3.53
C ASP A 26 2.53 24.78 4.71
N GLY A 27 2.16 23.51 4.52
CA GLY A 27 1.52 22.66 5.52
C GLY A 27 0.07 23.02 5.86
N SER A 28 -0.57 23.94 5.14
CA SER A 28 -1.91 24.45 5.49
C SER A 28 -3.07 23.59 4.99
N VAL A 29 -2.86 22.81 3.91
CA VAL A 29 -3.88 22.03 3.22
C VAL A 29 -3.34 20.64 2.87
N VAL A 30 -4.22 19.64 2.85
CA VAL A 30 -3.91 18.29 2.37
C VAL A 30 -4.64 18.02 1.05
N ALA A 31 -3.89 17.65 0.01
CA ALA A 31 -4.44 17.03 -1.20
C ALA A 31 -4.69 15.54 -0.98
N VAL A 32 -5.86 15.05 -1.35
CA VAL A 32 -6.29 13.64 -1.16
C VAL A 32 -7.01 13.15 -2.41
N CYS A 33 -6.74 11.90 -2.80
CA CYS A 33 -7.56 11.17 -3.78
C CYS A 33 -8.78 10.58 -3.05
N ALA A 34 -9.98 11.06 -3.39
CA ALA A 34 -11.24 10.56 -2.83
C ALA A 34 -12.01 9.78 -3.89
N ALA A 35 -12.19 8.47 -3.68
CA ALA A 35 -12.96 7.61 -4.57
C ALA A 35 -14.35 7.33 -4.03
N GLU A 36 -15.38 7.64 -4.81
CA GLU A 36 -16.79 7.44 -4.44
C GLU A 36 -17.58 7.00 -5.69
N ALA A 37 -18.46 6.01 -5.53
CA ALA A 37 -19.28 5.47 -6.62
C ALA A 37 -18.51 5.07 -7.90
N GLY A 38 -17.24 4.68 -7.77
CA GLY A 38 -16.40 4.23 -8.88
C GLY A 38 -15.60 5.34 -9.58
N GLU A 39 -15.75 6.60 -9.18
CA GLU A 39 -14.93 7.72 -9.67
C GLU A 39 -13.97 8.20 -8.59
N THR A 40 -12.75 8.58 -8.97
CA THR A 40 -11.80 9.22 -8.04
C THR A 40 -11.61 10.68 -8.39
N HIS A 41 -11.70 11.56 -7.40
CA HIS A 41 -11.51 13.00 -7.56
C HIS A 41 -10.42 13.51 -6.61
N LEU A 42 -9.73 14.57 -7.03
CA LEU A 42 -8.78 15.28 -6.19
C LEU A 42 -9.54 16.26 -5.28
N VAL A 43 -9.35 16.13 -3.97
CA VAL A 43 -9.95 17.02 -2.96
C VAL A 43 -8.87 17.66 -2.10
N LEU A 44 -9.14 18.88 -1.64
CA LEU A 44 -8.31 19.63 -0.72
C LEU A 44 -9.00 19.75 0.64
N ILE A 45 -8.29 19.43 1.72
CA ILE A 45 -8.79 19.43 3.10
C ILE A 45 -7.92 20.37 3.95
N PRO A 46 -8.48 21.45 4.52
CA PRO A 46 -7.71 22.33 5.40
C PRO A 46 -7.25 21.62 6.68
N VAL A 47 -5.95 21.73 7.01
CA VAL A 47 -5.37 21.11 8.22
C VAL A 47 -5.97 21.72 9.50
N ALA A 48 -6.26 23.03 9.45
CA ALA A 48 -6.91 23.75 10.54
C ALA A 48 -8.37 23.29 10.79
N GLY A 49 -8.94 22.45 9.91
CA GLY A 49 -10.35 22.13 9.87
C GLY A 49 -11.14 23.10 8.98
N GLY A 50 -12.30 22.66 8.50
CA GLY A 50 -13.12 23.42 7.56
C GLY A 50 -13.71 22.52 6.48
N PRO A 51 -14.50 23.10 5.54
CA PRO A 51 -15.05 22.34 4.44
C PRO A 51 -13.93 21.86 3.50
N GLU A 52 -14.06 20.62 3.05
CA GLU A 52 -13.26 20.12 1.93
C GLU A 52 -13.69 20.78 0.62
N ARG A 53 -12.76 20.87 -0.34
CA ARG A 53 -13.02 21.42 -1.68
C ARG A 53 -12.54 20.46 -2.74
N ARG A 54 -13.42 20.06 -3.64
CA ARG A 54 -13.04 19.34 -4.86
C ARG A 54 -12.22 20.26 -5.78
N LEU A 55 -11.05 19.80 -6.17
CA LEU A 55 -10.12 20.52 -7.04
C LEU A 55 -10.19 20.03 -8.49
N SER A 56 -10.28 18.71 -8.72
CA SER A 56 -10.36 18.19 -10.09
C SER A 56 -11.78 18.33 -10.66
N PRO A 57 -11.96 18.89 -11.87
CA PRO A 57 -13.29 18.97 -12.50
C PRO A 57 -13.75 17.63 -13.08
N TRP A 58 -12.82 16.70 -13.28
CA TRP A 58 -13.01 15.37 -13.85
C TRP A 58 -12.38 14.29 -12.96
N PRO A 59 -12.71 13.01 -13.20
CA PRO A 59 -12.06 11.90 -12.53
C PRO A 59 -10.55 11.85 -12.82
N ILE A 60 -9.76 11.62 -11.79
CA ILE A 60 -8.32 11.37 -11.87
C ILE A 60 -8.04 9.88 -11.73
N ARG A 61 -6.80 9.47 -12.02
CA ARG A 61 -6.34 8.13 -11.66
C ARG A 61 -6.46 7.97 -10.15
N GLY A 62 -7.12 6.89 -9.71
CA GLY A 62 -7.19 6.56 -8.29
C GLY A 62 -5.97 5.75 -7.84
N GLY A 63 -5.63 5.90 -6.57
CA GLY A 63 -4.70 4.99 -5.90
C GLY A 63 -5.38 3.67 -5.50
N ARG A 64 -4.57 2.64 -5.22
CA ARG A 64 -5.04 1.41 -4.57
C ARG A 64 -4.37 1.28 -3.21
N GLY A 65 -5.18 1.08 -2.17
CA GLY A 65 -4.70 0.86 -0.81
C GLY A 65 -3.79 2.01 -0.35
N LEU A 66 -2.54 1.70 -0.06
CA LEU A 66 -1.55 2.67 0.44
C LEU A 66 -0.64 3.22 -0.66
N GLY A 67 -1.07 3.39 -1.91
CA GLY A 67 -0.25 3.94 -3.02
C GLY A 67 -1.08 4.24 -4.28
N GLY A 68 -0.46 4.75 -5.35
CA GLY A 68 -1.19 5.11 -6.58
C GLY A 68 -0.50 6.08 -7.53
N GLY A 69 0.49 6.82 -7.03
CA GLY A 69 1.35 7.70 -7.84
C GLY A 69 0.57 8.71 -8.65
N SER A 70 -0.53 9.22 -8.09
CA SER A 70 -1.51 9.97 -8.85
C SER A 70 -1.29 11.48 -8.79
N LEU A 71 -0.58 11.99 -7.78
CA LEU A 71 -0.44 13.43 -7.55
C LEU A 71 0.87 13.87 -6.88
N GLU A 72 1.19 15.15 -7.05
CA GLU A 72 2.32 15.86 -6.42
C GLU A 72 2.05 17.37 -6.38
N TRP A 73 2.55 18.08 -5.36
CA TRP A 73 2.44 19.54 -5.28
C TRP A 73 3.54 20.23 -6.09
N LEU A 74 3.22 21.35 -6.75
CA LEU A 74 4.26 22.31 -7.11
C LEU A 74 4.91 22.89 -5.86
N ARG A 75 6.20 23.23 -5.95
CA ARG A 75 7.00 23.71 -4.81
C ARG A 75 6.48 25.02 -4.20
N ASP A 76 5.90 25.88 -5.03
CA ASP A 76 5.30 27.13 -4.61
C ASP A 76 3.86 26.98 -4.07
N GLY A 77 3.29 25.77 -4.12
CA GLY A 77 1.92 25.48 -3.70
C GLY A 77 0.84 26.02 -4.63
N SER A 78 1.20 26.56 -5.80
CA SER A 78 0.25 27.21 -6.71
C SER A 78 -0.66 26.24 -7.48
N ALA A 79 -0.24 24.98 -7.63
CA ALA A 79 -1.00 23.93 -8.29
C ALA A 79 -0.68 22.54 -7.73
N VAL A 80 -1.61 21.61 -7.98
CA VAL A 80 -1.38 20.18 -7.80
C VAL A 80 -1.21 19.55 -9.18
N LEU A 81 -0.12 18.81 -9.37
CA LEU A 81 0.08 17.95 -10.51
C LEU A 81 -0.71 16.66 -10.28
N CYS A 82 -1.48 16.21 -11.27
CA CYS A 82 -2.19 14.94 -11.18
C CYS A 82 -2.26 14.19 -12.50
N VAL A 83 -2.32 12.87 -12.42
CA VAL A 83 -2.57 11.99 -13.57
C VAL A 83 -4.08 11.81 -13.73
N ALA A 84 -4.61 12.20 -14.89
CA ALA A 84 -6.02 12.00 -15.22
C ALA A 84 -6.34 10.51 -15.38
N ALA A 85 -7.62 10.12 -15.26
CA ALA A 85 -8.05 8.74 -15.52
C ALA A 85 -7.73 8.26 -16.95
N THR A 86 -7.62 9.21 -17.88
CA THR A 86 -7.23 9.02 -19.29
C THR A 86 -5.71 8.87 -19.50
N GLY A 87 -4.91 9.08 -18.46
CA GLY A 87 -3.47 8.81 -18.46
C GLY A 87 -2.57 10.03 -18.58
N GLU A 88 -3.06 11.22 -18.93
CA GLU A 88 -2.24 12.43 -19.08
C GLU A 88 -1.86 13.09 -17.74
N LEU A 89 -0.75 13.84 -17.73
CA LEU A 89 -0.34 14.66 -16.60
C LEU A 89 -0.90 16.09 -16.74
N TRP A 90 -1.63 16.54 -15.73
CA TRP A 90 -2.24 17.86 -15.64
C TRP A 90 -1.66 18.67 -14.48
N ALA A 91 -1.64 19.99 -14.63
CA ALA A 91 -1.51 20.93 -13.53
C ALA A 91 -2.88 21.55 -13.23
N ILE A 92 -3.33 21.46 -11.98
CA ILE A 92 -4.58 22.04 -11.52
C ILE A 92 -4.28 23.18 -10.52
N PRO A 93 -4.41 24.46 -10.95
CA PRO A 93 -4.19 25.61 -10.07
C PRO A 93 -5.11 25.60 -8.85
N VAL A 94 -4.56 25.88 -7.67
CA VAL A 94 -5.37 25.91 -6.44
C VAL A 94 -6.24 27.16 -6.32
N ASP A 95 -5.88 28.24 -7.00
CA ASP A 95 -6.61 29.51 -7.00
C ASP A 95 -7.87 29.53 -7.87
N GLY A 96 -8.18 28.41 -8.54
CA GLY A 96 -9.38 28.25 -9.36
C GLY A 96 -9.22 28.68 -10.82
N ARG A 97 -8.00 29.03 -11.26
CA ARG A 97 -7.69 29.12 -12.70
C ARG A 97 -7.88 27.78 -13.39
N ASP A 98 -8.06 27.83 -14.71
CA ASP A 98 -8.33 26.64 -15.52
C ASP A 98 -7.17 25.63 -15.45
N PRO A 99 -7.47 24.33 -15.25
CA PRO A 99 -6.46 23.29 -15.33
C PRO A 99 -5.92 23.16 -16.76
N HIS A 100 -4.64 22.81 -16.89
CA HIS A 100 -3.99 22.64 -18.19
C HIS A 100 -3.12 21.38 -18.23
N VAL A 101 -2.98 20.82 -19.43
CA VAL A 101 -2.17 19.63 -19.65
C VAL A 101 -0.70 20.00 -19.65
N LEU A 102 0.12 19.25 -18.90
CA LEU A 102 1.57 19.34 -18.95
C LEU A 102 2.17 18.33 -19.93
N VAL A 103 1.69 17.08 -19.88
CA VAL A 103 2.19 16.00 -20.73
C VAL A 103 1.05 15.16 -21.25
N ARG A 104 1.04 14.95 -22.57
CA ARG A 104 0.21 13.95 -23.25
C ARG A 104 1.09 12.78 -23.66
N THR A 105 0.56 11.57 -23.55
CA THR A 105 1.13 10.38 -24.17
C THR A 105 0.37 9.99 -25.42
N ASP A 106 1.02 9.16 -26.24
CA ASP A 106 0.38 8.46 -27.35
C ASP A 106 -0.76 7.54 -26.85
N GLU A 107 -1.69 7.19 -27.74
CA GLU A 107 -2.82 6.32 -27.41
C GLU A 107 -2.36 5.01 -26.77
N GLY A 108 -2.95 4.68 -25.62
CA GLY A 108 -2.72 3.43 -24.89
C GLY A 108 -1.57 3.45 -23.89
N ARG A 109 -0.84 4.57 -23.77
CA ARG A 109 0.22 4.74 -22.78
C ARG A 109 -0.24 5.56 -21.58
N THR A 110 0.27 5.24 -20.40
CA THR A 110 -0.17 5.83 -19.12
C THR A 110 1.01 6.44 -18.36
N LEU A 111 0.81 7.64 -17.81
CA LEU A 111 1.77 8.27 -16.90
C LEU A 111 1.50 7.89 -15.44
N SER A 112 2.54 7.99 -14.62
CA SER A 112 2.41 7.86 -13.17
C SER A 112 3.56 8.54 -12.42
N SER A 113 3.37 8.67 -11.11
CA SER A 113 4.40 9.06 -10.16
C SER A 113 5.13 10.39 -10.42
N PRO A 114 4.45 11.50 -10.78
CA PRO A 114 5.11 12.78 -11.10
C PRO A 114 5.82 13.42 -9.91
N VAL A 115 7.15 13.57 -9.88
CA VAL A 115 7.90 14.23 -8.80
C VAL A 115 8.53 15.55 -9.25
N VAL A 116 8.26 16.62 -8.50
CA VAL A 116 8.84 17.95 -8.75
C VAL A 116 10.23 18.02 -8.12
N SER A 117 11.19 18.51 -8.88
CA SER A 117 12.55 18.82 -8.43
C SER A 117 12.58 19.82 -7.27
N PRO A 118 13.64 19.84 -6.43
CA PRO A 118 13.73 20.75 -5.29
C PRO A 118 13.69 22.24 -5.68
N ASP A 119 14.29 22.61 -6.82
CA ASP A 119 14.26 23.97 -7.37
C ASP A 119 12.91 24.35 -8.01
N GLY A 120 12.09 23.36 -8.36
CA GLY A 120 10.77 23.55 -8.97
C GLY A 120 10.80 23.58 -10.50
N ASP A 121 11.95 23.35 -11.13
CA ASP A 121 12.18 23.64 -12.55
C ASP A 121 12.00 22.42 -13.46
N ALA A 122 11.84 21.25 -12.87
CA ALA A 122 11.66 19.98 -13.57
C ALA A 122 10.69 19.03 -12.87
N VAL A 123 10.01 18.19 -13.65
CA VAL A 123 9.13 17.12 -13.18
C VAL A 123 9.61 15.80 -13.78
N ALA A 124 10.01 14.85 -12.93
CA ALA A 124 10.25 13.47 -13.37
C ALA A 124 8.97 12.65 -13.24
N PHE A 125 8.70 11.74 -14.16
CA PHE A 125 7.51 10.89 -14.14
C PHE A 125 7.79 9.56 -14.83
N VAL A 126 6.96 8.58 -14.53
CA VAL A 126 7.05 7.23 -15.10
C VAL A 126 6.04 7.09 -16.23
N VAL A 127 6.42 6.37 -17.29
CA VAL A 127 5.51 5.98 -18.38
C VAL A 127 5.46 4.46 -18.47
N ASP A 128 4.25 3.92 -18.44
CA ASP A 128 3.94 2.48 -18.55
C ASP A 128 4.69 1.58 -17.57
N HIS A 129 5.12 2.13 -16.42
CA HIS A 129 5.98 1.45 -15.45
C HIS A 129 7.31 0.93 -16.03
N ALA A 130 7.77 1.47 -17.16
CA ALA A 130 8.93 0.96 -17.89
C ALA A 130 9.94 2.06 -18.29
N GLU A 131 9.52 3.32 -18.27
CA GLU A 131 10.34 4.45 -18.69
C GLU A 131 10.29 5.58 -17.67
N VAL A 132 11.41 6.27 -17.49
CA VAL A 132 11.50 7.49 -16.67
C VAL A 132 11.76 8.67 -17.59
N HIS A 133 10.92 9.68 -17.49
CA HIS A 133 10.97 10.90 -18.29
C HIS A 133 11.09 12.12 -17.39
N VAL A 134 11.72 13.19 -17.91
CA VAL A 134 11.83 14.49 -17.25
C VAL A 134 11.28 15.57 -18.17
N LEU A 135 10.35 16.38 -17.65
CA LEU A 135 9.87 17.63 -18.22
C LEU A 135 10.64 18.79 -17.56
N THR A 136 11.28 19.67 -18.33
CA THR A 136 11.97 20.89 -17.82
C THR A 136 11.18 22.17 -18.12
N LEU A 137 11.48 23.29 -17.43
CA LEU A 137 10.87 24.62 -17.60
C LEU A 137 10.66 25.09 -19.05
N GLY A 138 11.50 24.64 -20.00
CA GLY A 138 11.37 24.95 -21.43
C GLY A 138 10.30 24.13 -22.18
N GLY A 139 9.57 23.25 -21.48
CA GLY A 139 8.59 22.33 -22.08
C GLY A 139 9.22 21.12 -22.76
N THR A 140 10.53 20.89 -22.58
CA THR A 140 11.24 19.77 -23.20
C THR A 140 11.06 18.51 -22.35
N ILE A 141 10.60 17.43 -22.97
CA ILE A 141 10.47 16.10 -22.36
C ILE A 141 11.61 15.23 -22.86
N THR A 142 12.33 14.58 -21.94
CA THR A 142 13.44 13.68 -22.26
C THR A 142 13.32 12.40 -21.46
N ARG A 143 13.44 11.25 -22.12
CA ARG A 143 13.61 9.95 -21.47
C ARG A 143 15.01 9.89 -20.87
N VAL A 144 15.11 9.60 -19.57
CA VAL A 144 16.37 9.59 -18.82
C VAL A 144 16.84 8.19 -18.41
N ASP A 145 15.99 7.18 -18.55
CA ASP A 145 16.41 5.78 -18.40
C ASP A 145 17.01 5.25 -19.72
N GLU A 146 18.05 4.42 -19.61
CA GLU A 146 18.69 3.77 -20.76
C GLU A 146 18.01 2.44 -21.17
N GLY A 147 16.81 2.13 -20.64
CA GLY A 147 16.13 0.86 -20.90
C GLY A 147 16.81 -0.37 -20.27
N ARG A 148 17.60 -0.19 -19.21
CA ARG A 148 18.28 -1.28 -18.48
C ARG A 148 17.30 -2.21 -17.75
N HIS A 149 16.16 -1.69 -17.34
CA HIS A 149 15.15 -2.40 -16.56
C HIS A 149 13.85 -2.47 -17.33
N GLU A 150 13.21 -3.63 -17.33
CA GLU A 150 11.87 -3.79 -17.91
C GLU A 150 10.80 -3.08 -17.07
N PHE A 151 11.05 -2.92 -15.78
CA PHE A 151 10.17 -2.18 -14.88
C PHE A 151 10.92 -1.11 -14.10
N VAL A 152 10.30 0.06 -13.96
CA VAL A 152 10.76 1.19 -13.16
C VAL A 152 9.63 1.77 -12.33
N SER A 153 9.95 2.32 -11.16
CA SER A 153 8.97 3.00 -10.30
C SER A 153 9.61 4.02 -9.36
N ASP A 154 8.77 4.77 -8.64
CA ASP A 154 9.15 5.65 -7.53
C ASP A 154 10.32 6.60 -7.82
N PRO A 155 10.22 7.45 -8.86
CA PRO A 155 11.23 8.46 -9.10
C PRO A 155 11.33 9.43 -7.92
N VAL A 156 12.54 9.90 -7.61
CA VAL A 156 12.86 10.96 -6.64
C VAL A 156 14.00 11.83 -7.15
N TRP A 157 14.22 12.99 -6.54
CA TRP A 157 15.30 13.89 -6.92
C TRP A 157 16.38 13.93 -5.85
N TRP A 158 17.61 13.54 -6.21
CA TRP A 158 18.77 13.59 -5.32
C TRP A 158 19.93 14.30 -6.00
N ASN A 159 20.50 15.31 -5.34
CA ASN A 159 21.59 16.14 -5.86
C ASN A 159 21.35 16.65 -7.29
N GLY A 160 20.12 17.11 -7.57
CA GLY A 160 19.71 17.65 -8.87
C GLY A 160 19.52 16.62 -9.99
N GLN A 161 19.54 15.32 -9.67
CA GLN A 161 19.32 14.24 -10.65
C GLN A 161 18.13 13.35 -10.24
N PRO A 162 17.34 12.85 -11.21
CA PRO A 162 16.29 11.88 -10.91
C PRO A 162 16.91 10.52 -10.58
N LEU A 163 16.46 9.87 -9.52
CA LEU A 163 16.71 8.46 -9.22
C LEU A 163 15.40 7.69 -9.27
N TRP A 164 15.44 6.38 -9.47
CA TRP A 164 14.26 5.50 -9.48
C TRP A 164 14.62 4.08 -9.05
N ILE A 165 13.59 3.28 -8.76
CA ILE A 165 13.74 1.83 -8.56
C ILE A 165 13.58 1.12 -9.90
N GLY A 166 14.44 0.14 -10.20
CA GLY A 166 14.38 -0.70 -11.40
C GLY A 166 14.51 -2.18 -11.08
N TRP A 167 13.82 -3.05 -11.83
CA TRP A 167 13.95 -4.51 -11.75
C TRP A 167 13.59 -5.20 -13.07
N ASN A 168 13.90 -6.49 -13.15
CA ASN A 168 13.72 -7.32 -14.34
C ASN A 168 13.12 -8.68 -13.99
N PRO A 169 12.33 -9.30 -14.89
CA PRO A 169 11.98 -10.71 -14.78
C PRO A 169 13.23 -11.60 -14.64
N PRO A 170 13.13 -12.73 -13.91
CA PRO A 170 11.93 -13.28 -13.29
C PRO A 170 11.59 -12.67 -11.92
N HIS A 171 12.29 -11.61 -11.49
CA HIS A 171 12.13 -11.05 -10.16
C HIS A 171 10.89 -10.16 -10.06
N MET A 172 10.15 -10.33 -8.97
CA MET A 172 9.19 -9.33 -8.50
C MET A 172 9.93 -8.28 -7.65
N PRO A 173 9.34 -7.09 -7.39
CA PRO A 173 10.06 -6.03 -6.68
C PRO A 173 10.39 -6.35 -5.21
N TRP A 174 9.81 -7.41 -4.63
CA TRP A 174 10.19 -7.93 -3.30
C TRP A 174 11.26 -9.04 -3.36
N ASP A 175 11.60 -9.51 -4.55
CA ASP A 175 12.68 -10.50 -4.74
C ASP A 175 14.02 -9.79 -4.90
N GLU A 176 14.08 -8.84 -5.82
CA GLU A 176 15.29 -8.11 -6.18
C GLU A 176 14.97 -6.80 -6.90
N THR A 177 15.59 -5.70 -6.48
CA THR A 177 15.50 -4.39 -7.15
C THR A 177 16.81 -3.61 -7.01
N GLU A 178 17.02 -2.67 -7.93
CA GLU A 178 18.15 -1.74 -7.93
C GLU A 178 17.65 -0.29 -7.77
N LEU A 179 18.40 0.55 -7.06
CA LEU A 179 18.30 2.00 -7.10
C LEU A 179 19.18 2.53 -8.24
N VAL A 180 18.57 3.24 -9.17
CA VAL A 180 19.13 3.61 -10.46
C VAL A 180 19.09 5.13 -10.64
N GLY A 181 20.09 5.69 -11.30
CA GLY A 181 20.06 7.03 -11.85
C GLY A 181 20.53 7.04 -13.31
N PRO A 182 20.61 8.22 -13.95
CA PRO A 182 20.98 8.34 -15.37
C PRO A 182 22.38 7.80 -15.68
N SER A 183 23.27 7.72 -14.68
CA SER A 183 24.62 7.18 -14.80
C SER A 183 24.74 5.68 -14.51
N GLY A 184 23.63 5.00 -14.20
CA GLY A 184 23.58 3.58 -13.90
C GLY A 184 23.12 3.28 -12.47
N VAL A 185 23.52 2.10 -11.96
CA VAL A 185 23.08 1.61 -10.66
C VAL A 185 23.88 2.24 -9.53
N LEU A 186 23.16 2.79 -8.56
CA LEU A 186 23.71 3.45 -7.38
C LEU A 186 23.63 2.59 -6.12
N GLY A 187 22.66 1.67 -6.06
CA GLY A 187 22.48 0.76 -4.93
C GLY A 187 21.64 -0.45 -5.31
N GLY A 188 21.81 -1.54 -4.58
CA GLY A 188 21.17 -2.83 -4.87
C GLY A 188 22.18 -3.97 -4.80
N ALA A 189 21.71 -5.16 -4.45
CA ALA A 189 22.51 -6.37 -4.50
C ALA A 189 21.62 -7.56 -4.89
N ALA A 190 22.23 -8.56 -5.52
CA ALA A 190 21.53 -9.77 -5.94
C ALA A 190 20.77 -10.40 -4.77
N GLY A 191 19.49 -10.70 -4.99
CA GLY A 191 18.59 -11.28 -4.01
C GLY A 191 18.25 -10.38 -2.82
N LEU A 192 18.34 -9.06 -2.95
CA LEU A 192 17.86 -8.09 -1.97
C LEU A 192 16.91 -7.08 -2.61
N GLN A 193 15.91 -6.61 -1.85
CA GLN A 193 15.01 -5.57 -2.31
C GLN A 193 15.40 -4.21 -1.73
N ILE A 194 15.31 -3.19 -2.57
CA ILE A 194 15.28 -1.76 -2.24
C ILE A 194 13.97 -1.17 -2.75
N GLN A 195 13.25 -0.41 -1.91
CA GLN A 195 12.02 0.24 -2.32
C GLN A 195 11.80 1.60 -1.64
N GLN A 196 10.83 2.34 -2.16
CA GLN A 196 10.42 3.66 -1.65
C GLN A 196 11.61 4.59 -1.36
N PRO A 197 12.49 4.87 -2.33
CA PRO A 197 13.53 5.88 -2.14
C PRO A 197 12.87 7.22 -1.84
N ARG A 198 13.43 8.00 -0.92
CA ARG A 198 12.95 9.34 -0.58
C ARG A 198 14.13 10.24 -0.32
N THR A 199 13.91 11.52 -0.53
CA THR A 199 14.85 12.58 -0.16
C THR A 199 14.21 13.55 0.80
N ASP A 200 15.04 14.34 1.48
CA ASP A 200 14.56 15.50 2.20
C ASP A 200 14.08 16.59 1.24
N VAL A 201 13.58 17.70 1.79
CA VAL A 201 12.97 18.79 1.02
C VAL A 201 13.94 19.43 0.03
N MET A 202 15.24 19.44 0.34
CA MET A 202 16.29 20.03 -0.50
C MET A 202 16.85 19.03 -1.52
N GLY A 203 16.53 17.73 -1.40
CA GLY A 203 17.09 16.70 -2.27
C GLY A 203 18.56 16.38 -1.96
N GLU A 204 19.03 16.67 -0.75
CA GLU A 204 20.42 16.50 -0.34
C GLU A 204 20.62 15.19 0.43
N ARG A 205 19.63 14.83 1.28
CA ARG A 205 19.61 13.55 1.99
C ARG A 205 18.85 12.51 1.20
N LEU A 206 19.32 11.27 1.26
CA LEU A 206 18.71 10.12 0.59
C LEU A 206 18.48 9.00 1.61
N GLY A 207 17.34 8.33 1.49
CA GLY A 207 17.09 7.07 2.18
C GLY A 207 16.14 6.19 1.36
N TRP A 208 15.96 4.96 1.82
CA TRP A 208 15.12 3.94 1.20
C TRP A 208 14.72 2.89 2.25
N LEU A 209 13.87 1.95 1.84
CA LEU A 209 13.70 0.70 2.57
C LEU A 209 14.54 -0.40 1.92
N ASP A 210 15.30 -1.16 2.71
CA ASP A 210 15.97 -2.37 2.22
C ASP A 210 15.85 -3.52 3.22
N ASP A 211 15.89 -4.75 2.71
CA ASP A 211 15.78 -5.98 3.51
C ASP A 211 17.10 -6.72 3.72
N SER A 212 18.23 -6.02 3.59
CA SER A 212 19.58 -6.61 3.73
C SER A 212 19.85 -7.22 5.12
N THR A 213 19.06 -6.84 6.12
CA THR A 213 19.13 -7.38 7.49
C THR A 213 18.24 -8.61 7.71
N GLY A 214 17.49 -9.02 6.68
CA GLY A 214 16.41 -9.99 6.80
C GLY A 214 15.05 -9.36 7.10
N TRP A 215 15.00 -8.05 7.36
CA TRP A 215 13.78 -7.26 7.57
C TRP A 215 13.85 -5.96 6.77
N LEU A 216 12.74 -5.59 6.13
CA LEU A 216 12.59 -4.37 5.35
C LEU A 216 12.58 -3.18 6.29
N ASN A 217 13.69 -2.46 6.37
CA ASN A 217 13.89 -1.38 7.32
C ASN A 217 14.23 -0.08 6.62
N VAL A 218 13.89 1.04 7.27
CA VAL A 218 14.35 2.36 6.85
C VAL A 218 15.86 2.45 7.01
N THR A 219 16.51 2.85 5.93
CA THR A 219 17.94 3.13 5.83
C THR A 219 18.13 4.53 5.27
N VAL A 220 18.92 5.36 5.94
CA VAL A 220 19.22 6.74 5.55
C VAL A 220 20.72 6.91 5.35
N VAL A 221 21.12 7.62 4.30
CA VAL A 221 22.50 8.06 4.11
C VAL A 221 22.72 9.32 4.96
N GLY A 222 23.41 9.15 6.08
CA GLY A 222 23.84 10.25 6.94
C GLY A 222 25.22 10.80 6.54
N PRO A 223 25.65 11.93 7.14
CA PRO A 223 26.95 12.55 6.86
C PRO A 223 28.14 11.65 7.22
N ASN A 224 27.94 10.72 8.17
CA ASN A 224 28.97 9.79 8.67
C ASN A 224 28.80 8.35 8.13
N GLY A 225 27.94 8.15 7.13
CA GLY A 225 27.60 6.84 6.57
C GLY A 225 26.12 6.47 6.74
N MET A 226 25.80 5.21 6.45
CA MET A 226 24.42 4.73 6.49
C MET A 226 23.95 4.47 7.93
N VAL A 227 22.77 4.98 8.26
CA VAL A 227 22.06 4.71 9.52
C VAL A 227 20.80 3.92 9.20
N ARG A 228 20.63 2.78 9.88
CA ARG A 228 19.50 1.87 9.67
C ARG A 228 18.77 1.65 10.99
N ALA A 229 17.46 1.51 10.93
CA ALA A 229 16.64 1.19 12.10
C ALA A 229 17.06 -0.13 12.77
N GLY A 230 17.32 -1.19 11.98
CA GLY A 230 17.90 -2.44 12.46
C GLY A 230 16.96 -3.24 13.37
N GLU A 231 15.68 -3.27 13.06
CA GLU A 231 14.63 -3.91 13.85
C GLU A 231 14.10 -5.17 13.17
N SER A 232 13.63 -6.14 13.96
CA SER A 232 12.95 -7.34 13.46
C SER A 232 11.46 -7.09 13.16
N HIS A 233 11.17 -6.01 12.44
CA HIS A 233 9.82 -5.61 12.04
C HIS A 233 9.85 -4.96 10.65
N GLU A 234 8.80 -5.15 9.85
CA GLU A 234 8.74 -4.54 8.53
C GLU A 234 8.32 -3.06 8.60
N HIS A 235 8.99 -2.20 7.83
CA HIS A 235 8.71 -0.76 7.75
C HIS A 235 7.95 -0.37 6.48
N GLY A 236 7.51 -1.35 5.69
CA GLY A 236 6.80 -1.14 4.42
C GLY A 236 5.94 -2.33 4.05
N LEU A 237 5.10 -2.13 3.03
CA LEU A 237 4.33 -3.18 2.40
C LEU A 237 5.07 -3.70 1.16
N PRO A 238 4.68 -4.86 0.61
CA PRO A 238 5.20 -5.29 -0.68
C PRO A 238 4.84 -4.27 -1.77
N SER A 239 5.79 -4.01 -2.67
CA SER A 239 5.67 -2.99 -3.72
C SER A 239 4.79 -3.44 -4.89
N TRP A 240 3.50 -3.71 -4.63
CA TRP A 240 2.48 -3.99 -5.66
C TRP A 240 2.09 -2.77 -6.49
N GLY A 241 2.50 -1.58 -6.08
CA GLY A 241 2.13 -0.32 -6.72
C GLY A 241 3.04 0.81 -6.27
N GLU A 242 3.02 1.89 -7.03
CA GLU A 242 3.94 3.01 -6.86
C GLU A 242 3.52 3.96 -5.74
N ARG A 243 4.49 4.72 -5.26
CA ARG A 243 4.37 5.89 -4.36
C ARG A 243 3.73 5.56 -3.02
N GLN A 244 3.93 4.33 -2.56
CA GLN A 244 3.73 3.97 -1.16
C GLN A 244 4.63 4.85 -0.28
N ARG A 245 4.10 5.50 0.75
CA ARG A 245 4.91 6.20 1.78
C ARG A 245 4.63 5.56 3.13
N SER A 246 5.34 4.48 3.39
CA SER A 246 5.39 3.93 4.74
C SER A 246 6.40 4.67 5.61
N TRP A 247 7.19 5.58 5.02
CA TRP A 247 8.11 6.47 5.72
C TRP A 247 8.31 7.81 4.96
N CYS A 248 8.76 8.85 5.66
CA CYS A 248 9.18 10.13 5.08
C CYS A 248 10.17 10.89 6.01
N PHE A 249 10.95 11.81 5.46
CA PHE A 249 11.72 12.77 6.24
C PHE A 249 10.80 13.80 6.90
N ASP A 250 11.23 14.35 8.04
CA ASP A 250 10.73 15.64 8.50
C ASP A 250 11.31 16.79 7.65
N SER A 251 10.84 18.02 7.88
CA SER A 251 11.27 19.16 7.06
C SER A 251 12.73 19.60 7.28
N THR A 252 13.40 19.07 8.31
CA THR A 252 14.81 19.37 8.62
C THR A 252 15.76 18.31 8.10
N GLY A 253 15.26 17.08 7.87
CA GLY A 253 16.08 15.91 7.53
C GLY A 253 16.79 15.29 8.74
N GLU A 254 16.64 15.84 9.95
CA GLU A 254 17.20 15.30 11.19
C GLU A 254 16.46 14.05 11.67
N ARG A 255 15.19 13.90 11.29
CA ARG A 255 14.36 12.74 11.62
C ARG A 255 13.64 12.20 10.40
N VAL A 256 13.27 10.94 10.50
CA VAL A 256 12.30 10.30 9.61
C VAL A 256 11.13 9.78 10.44
N ALA A 257 9.90 9.91 9.93
CA ALA A 257 8.76 9.13 10.40
C ALA A 257 8.65 7.84 9.60
N PHE A 258 8.25 6.76 10.23
CA PHE A 258 7.98 5.49 9.58
C PHE A 258 6.90 4.68 10.29
N VAL A 259 6.27 3.79 9.56
CA VAL A 259 5.32 2.81 10.10
C VAL A 259 6.08 1.53 10.43
N ARG A 260 5.71 0.84 11.50
CA ARG A 260 6.24 -0.47 11.86
C ARG A 260 5.09 -1.47 11.93
N ASN A 261 5.31 -2.64 11.33
CA ASN A 261 4.41 -3.79 11.37
C ASN A 261 4.80 -4.74 12.50
N GLU A 262 3.89 -4.97 13.44
CA GLU A 262 4.02 -5.85 14.61
C GLU A 262 2.95 -6.95 14.49
N ASP A 263 3.25 -8.05 13.79
CA ASP A 263 2.33 -9.18 13.57
C ASP A 263 0.98 -8.77 12.93
N GLY A 264 1.01 -7.75 12.08
CA GLY A 264 -0.16 -7.16 11.43
C GLY A 264 -0.76 -5.98 12.19
N PHE A 265 -0.32 -5.70 13.42
CA PHE A 265 -0.64 -4.44 14.12
C PHE A 265 0.32 -3.34 13.69
N GLY A 266 -0.14 -2.08 13.74
CA GLY A 266 0.66 -0.95 13.30
C GLY A 266 1.18 -0.07 14.44
N ARG A 267 2.38 0.46 14.25
CA ARG A 267 2.98 1.54 15.04
C ARG A 267 3.42 2.68 14.14
N LEU A 268 3.19 3.92 14.55
CA LEU A 268 3.89 5.09 14.01
C LEU A 268 5.10 5.39 14.90
N CYS A 269 6.27 5.50 14.27
CA CYS A 269 7.56 5.75 14.91
C CYS A 269 8.29 6.91 14.23
N THR A 270 9.28 7.47 14.92
CA THR A 270 10.33 8.30 14.31
C THR A 270 11.71 7.76 14.60
N MET A 271 12.66 7.98 13.72
CA MET A 271 14.09 7.69 13.92
C MET A 271 14.92 8.96 13.70
N TYR A 272 15.88 9.24 14.58
CA TYR A 272 16.90 10.27 14.35
C TYR A 272 17.92 9.78 13.31
N THR A 273 18.19 10.59 12.29
CA THR A 273 18.99 10.18 11.13
C THR A 273 20.49 10.06 11.43
N GLU A 274 20.97 10.64 12.53
CA GLU A 274 22.38 10.53 12.95
C GLU A 274 22.60 9.41 13.97
N SER A 275 21.77 9.32 15.00
CA SER A 275 21.96 8.36 16.09
C SER A 275 21.28 7.02 15.86
N GLY A 276 20.31 6.94 14.95
CA GLY A 276 19.44 5.78 14.78
C GLY A 276 18.46 5.59 15.94
N GLN A 277 18.35 6.53 16.88
CA GLN A 277 17.43 6.40 18.01
C GLN A 277 15.98 6.43 17.52
N ILE A 278 15.20 5.42 17.91
CA ILE A 278 13.80 5.25 17.55
C ILE A 278 12.90 5.67 18.72
N ILE A 279 11.80 6.36 18.39
CA ILE A 279 10.74 6.78 19.33
C ILE A 279 9.39 6.33 18.77
N GLU A 280 8.56 5.72 19.61
CA GLU A 280 7.19 5.32 19.27
C GLU A 280 6.18 6.41 19.62
N HIS A 281 5.19 6.63 18.76
CA HIS A 281 4.19 7.71 18.92
C HIS A 281 2.75 7.22 19.01
N ALA A 282 2.31 6.35 18.09
CA ALA A 282 0.89 5.98 18.00
C ALA A 282 0.65 4.53 17.59
N LYS A 283 -0.32 3.89 18.26
CA LYS A 283 -0.84 2.56 17.91
C LYS A 283 -1.99 2.67 16.91
N ALA A 284 -1.75 2.18 15.70
CA ALA A 284 -2.71 1.94 14.62
C ALA A 284 -1.91 1.60 13.34
N VAL A 285 -2.58 0.98 12.37
CA VAL A 285 -2.01 0.90 11.03
C VAL A 285 -2.02 2.29 10.42
N HIS A 286 -0.85 2.72 9.96
CA HIS A 286 -0.66 3.98 9.26
C HIS A 286 -0.09 3.72 7.87
N GLY A 287 -0.23 4.70 7.01
CA GLY A 287 0.45 4.72 5.71
C GLY A 287 0.29 6.06 5.03
N GLN A 288 0.91 6.20 3.87
CA GLN A 288 0.88 7.43 3.08
C GLN A 288 1.34 8.67 3.87
N LEU A 289 2.45 8.53 4.60
CA LEU A 289 3.00 9.59 5.45
C LEU A 289 3.46 10.81 4.63
N SER A 290 3.15 12.00 5.12
CA SER A 290 3.59 13.30 4.56
C SER A 290 3.89 14.26 5.71
N TRP A 291 5.10 14.81 5.78
CA TRP A 291 5.53 15.70 6.86
C TRP A 291 5.97 17.05 6.31
N VAL A 292 5.31 18.13 6.76
CA VAL A 292 5.69 19.51 6.45
C VAL A 292 5.64 20.35 7.72
N GLY A 293 6.76 21.05 7.99
CA GLY A 293 6.99 21.79 9.23
C GLY A 293 6.70 20.93 10.45
N ASP A 294 5.77 21.40 11.24
CA ASP A 294 5.36 20.79 12.50
C ASP A 294 4.19 19.79 12.36
N THR A 295 3.75 19.48 11.15
CA THR A 295 2.59 18.61 10.90
C THR A 295 2.98 17.35 10.14
N LEU A 296 2.62 16.19 10.69
CA LEU A 296 2.61 14.92 9.96
C LEU A 296 1.16 14.53 9.62
N VAL A 297 0.88 14.30 8.35
CA VAL A 297 -0.39 13.72 7.89
C VAL A 297 -0.20 12.26 7.49
N ALA A 298 -1.20 11.44 7.78
CA ALA A 298 -1.21 10.01 7.44
C ALA A 298 -2.62 9.51 7.16
N ILE A 299 -2.72 8.41 6.40
CA ILE A 299 -3.84 7.49 6.53
C ILE A 299 -3.69 6.76 7.86
N ARG A 300 -4.77 6.65 8.62
CA ARG A 300 -4.86 5.88 9.86
C ARG A 300 -6.06 4.95 9.83
N THR A 301 -5.88 3.70 10.21
CA THR A 301 -6.95 2.70 10.27
C THR A 301 -6.66 1.65 11.35
N GLY A 302 -7.66 0.84 11.70
CA GLY A 302 -7.54 -0.17 12.76
C GLY A 302 -8.73 -1.12 12.79
N GLY A 303 -8.62 -2.23 13.52
CA GLY A 303 -9.73 -3.18 13.73
C GLY A 303 -10.97 -2.51 14.33
N LYS A 304 -10.73 -1.47 15.16
CA LYS A 304 -11.77 -0.60 15.72
C LYS A 304 -11.90 0.79 15.10
N THR A 305 -11.07 1.13 14.13
CA THR A 305 -11.01 2.49 13.59
C THR A 305 -11.26 2.48 12.08
N PRO A 306 -12.43 2.96 11.62
CA PRO A 306 -12.66 3.26 10.21
C PRO A 306 -11.52 4.09 9.62
N THR A 307 -11.20 3.86 8.35
CA THR A 307 -10.07 4.54 7.69
C THR A 307 -10.26 6.07 7.69
N GLN A 308 -9.23 6.77 8.13
CA GLN A 308 -9.21 8.21 8.37
C GLN A 308 -7.98 8.85 7.73
N ILE A 309 -8.12 10.13 7.35
CA ILE A 309 -6.98 11.04 7.19
C ILE A 309 -6.80 11.78 8.50
N VAL A 310 -5.60 11.72 9.07
CA VAL A 310 -5.27 12.36 10.35
C VAL A 310 -4.08 13.29 10.21
N ALA A 311 -4.04 14.34 11.04
CA ALA A 311 -2.89 15.22 11.22
C ALA A 311 -2.40 15.12 12.66
N TYR A 312 -1.08 14.99 12.82
CA TYR A 312 -0.38 14.99 14.10
C TYR A 312 0.40 16.29 14.25
N ASP A 313 0.28 16.94 15.41
CA ASP A 313 1.17 18.03 15.82
C ASP A 313 2.46 17.44 16.38
N THR A 314 3.58 17.73 15.72
CA THR A 314 4.89 17.11 16.02
C THR A 314 5.77 17.97 16.92
N ARG A 315 5.29 19.15 17.34
CA ARG A 315 5.99 20.02 18.32
C ARG A 315 5.89 19.48 19.73
N THR A 316 4.81 18.76 20.00
CA THR A 316 4.52 18.22 21.32
C THR A 316 4.99 16.77 21.40
N ASN A 317 5.51 16.39 22.56
CA ASN A 317 5.94 15.00 22.78
C ASN A 317 4.77 14.00 22.76
N ASP A 318 3.53 14.46 22.92
CA ASP A 318 2.33 13.62 22.93
C ASP A 318 1.75 13.36 21.53
N TRP A 319 2.30 13.99 20.48
CA TRP A 319 1.84 13.86 19.09
C TRP A 319 0.31 13.99 19.00
N SER A 320 -0.21 15.11 19.46
CA SER A 320 -1.66 15.32 19.51
C SER A 320 -2.27 15.17 18.10
N ARG A 321 -3.38 14.42 18.00
CA ARG A 321 -3.97 14.00 16.72
C ARG A 321 -5.30 14.69 16.47
N ARG A 322 -5.50 15.16 15.23
CA ARG A 322 -6.79 15.56 14.68
C ARG A 322 -7.20 14.64 13.53
N THR A 323 -8.48 14.26 13.47
CA THR A 323 -9.05 13.61 12.29
C THR A 323 -9.52 14.69 11.30
N LEU A 324 -8.99 14.66 10.08
CA LEU A 324 -9.32 15.59 9.02
C LEU A 324 -10.48 15.08 8.15
N ALA A 325 -10.52 13.77 7.88
CA ALA A 325 -11.61 13.13 7.15
C ALA A 325 -11.75 11.66 7.54
N VAL A 326 -12.97 11.14 7.37
CA VAL A 326 -13.31 9.72 7.49
C VAL A 326 -13.76 9.24 6.11
N GLY A 327 -13.26 8.09 5.69
CA GLY A 327 -13.66 7.48 4.41
C GLY A 327 -14.99 6.73 4.50
N PRO A 328 -15.07 5.68 5.34
CA PRO A 328 -16.30 4.90 5.51
C PRO A 328 -17.47 5.73 6.05
N SER A 329 -18.69 5.22 5.86
CA SER A 329 -19.92 5.82 6.41
C SER A 329 -19.87 6.00 7.93
N HIS A 330 -20.52 7.05 8.42
CA HIS A 330 -20.70 7.32 9.86
C HIS A 330 -21.44 6.20 10.62
N GLU A 331 -22.18 5.33 9.93
CA GLU A 331 -22.81 4.12 10.51
C GLU A 331 -21.81 3.18 11.20
N TRP A 332 -20.53 3.28 10.86
CA TRP A 332 -19.46 2.51 11.48
C TRP A 332 -19.04 3.06 12.85
N GLU A 333 -19.35 4.31 13.19
CA GLU A 333 -18.90 4.92 14.45
C GLU A 333 -19.46 4.16 15.66
N GLY A 334 -18.56 3.57 16.46
CA GLY A 334 -18.92 2.79 17.64
C GLY A 334 -19.68 1.50 17.35
N HIS A 335 -19.67 1.01 16.10
CA HIS A 335 -20.34 -0.24 15.73
C HIS A 335 -19.72 -1.43 16.49
N PRO A 336 -20.50 -2.32 17.13
CA PRO A 336 -19.99 -3.38 18.02
C PRO A 336 -19.21 -4.47 17.27
N SER A 337 -19.42 -4.62 15.96
CA SER A 337 -18.61 -5.51 15.13
C SER A 337 -17.20 -4.98 14.86
N LEU A 338 -16.91 -3.72 15.19
CA LEU A 338 -15.55 -3.18 15.23
C LEU A 338 -14.84 -3.74 16.46
N VAL A 339 -14.02 -4.76 16.26
CA VAL A 339 -13.31 -5.48 17.32
C VAL A 339 -11.82 -5.53 17.01
N GLU A 340 -11.00 -5.62 18.06
CA GLU A 340 -9.57 -5.92 17.89
C GLU A 340 -9.40 -7.44 17.87
N PRO A 341 -8.54 -7.98 16.99
CA PRO A 341 -8.27 -9.41 16.95
C PRO A 341 -7.33 -9.84 18.07
N GLU A 342 -7.42 -11.12 18.42
CA GLU A 342 -6.43 -11.86 19.20
C GLU A 342 -5.33 -12.36 18.27
N LEU A 343 -4.06 -12.18 18.64
CA LEU A 343 -2.94 -12.80 17.92
C LEU A 343 -2.80 -14.25 18.38
N LEU A 344 -2.90 -15.17 17.42
CA LEU A 344 -2.68 -16.59 17.61
C LEU A 344 -1.41 -17.02 16.85
N THR A 345 -0.82 -18.12 17.28
CA THR A 345 0.30 -18.76 16.61
C THR A 345 0.04 -20.25 16.52
N PHE A 346 0.09 -20.77 15.30
CA PHE A 346 0.01 -22.19 15.01
C PHE A 346 1.39 -22.74 14.66
N THR A 347 1.52 -24.06 14.65
CA THR A 347 2.75 -24.74 14.26
C THR A 347 2.47 -25.56 13.01
N SER A 348 3.23 -25.31 11.95
CA SER A 348 3.17 -26.13 10.74
C SER A 348 3.69 -27.55 11.02
N ARG A 349 3.39 -28.50 10.13
CA ARG A 349 3.86 -29.89 10.23
C ARG A 349 5.38 -30.05 10.22
N ASP A 350 6.10 -29.07 9.68
CA ASP A 350 7.57 -28.99 9.68
C ASP A 350 8.13 -28.09 10.78
N GLY A 351 7.30 -27.61 11.70
CA GLY A 351 7.70 -26.90 12.92
C GLY A 351 7.84 -25.37 12.78
N ALA A 352 7.47 -24.79 11.64
CA ALA A 352 7.44 -23.34 11.46
C ALA A 352 6.29 -22.70 12.24
N SER A 353 6.51 -21.45 12.66
CA SER A 353 5.50 -20.62 13.32
C SER A 353 4.57 -20.00 12.28
N LEU A 354 3.26 -20.13 12.45
CA LEU A 354 2.23 -19.60 11.56
C LEU A 354 1.34 -18.60 12.32
N PRO A 355 1.61 -17.29 12.21
CA PRO A 355 0.83 -16.25 12.87
C PRO A 355 -0.58 -16.14 12.29
N ALA A 356 -1.56 -15.78 13.13
CA ALA A 356 -2.93 -15.52 12.68
C ALA A 356 -3.63 -14.51 13.58
N ARG A 357 -4.56 -13.75 13.00
CA ARG A 357 -5.40 -12.78 13.73
C ARG A 357 -6.83 -13.30 13.81
N LEU A 358 -7.32 -13.56 15.02
CA LEU A 358 -8.68 -14.04 15.28
C LEU A 358 -9.57 -12.89 15.77
N PHE A 359 -10.49 -12.45 14.93
CA PHE A 359 -11.55 -11.51 15.29
C PHE A 359 -12.74 -12.29 15.86
N ARG A 360 -13.06 -12.06 17.13
CA ARG A 360 -14.20 -12.73 17.79
C ARG A 360 -15.48 -11.91 17.66
N ALA A 361 -16.57 -12.58 17.31
CA ALA A 361 -17.86 -11.92 17.32
C ALA A 361 -18.33 -11.61 18.74
N PRO A 362 -18.84 -10.39 19.03
CA PRO A 362 -19.40 -10.06 20.34
C PRO A 362 -20.55 -10.99 20.75
N GLN A 363 -21.31 -11.48 19.76
CA GLN A 363 -22.39 -12.45 19.92
C GLN A 363 -22.13 -13.64 18.99
N SER A 364 -21.34 -14.60 19.45
CA SER A 364 -20.93 -15.74 18.62
C SER A 364 -22.12 -16.62 18.22
N ASN A 365 -22.12 -17.08 16.97
CA ASN A 365 -23.02 -18.09 16.43
C ASN A 365 -22.38 -19.50 16.39
N GLY A 366 -21.17 -19.66 16.96
CA GLY A 366 -20.43 -20.92 17.01
C GLY A 366 -19.71 -21.31 15.71
N ARG A 367 -19.68 -20.43 14.69
CA ARG A 367 -19.02 -20.67 13.40
C ARG A 367 -17.83 -19.77 13.19
N THR A 368 -16.87 -20.25 12.40
CA THR A 368 -15.65 -19.54 12.08
C THR A 368 -15.43 -19.47 10.58
N ILE A 369 -14.96 -18.32 10.11
CA ILE A 369 -14.46 -18.12 8.75
C ILE A 369 -12.95 -18.04 8.84
N CYS A 370 -12.23 -18.96 8.20
CA CYS A 370 -10.79 -18.84 7.93
C CYS A 370 -10.62 -18.12 6.59
N TRP A 371 -10.20 -16.84 6.61
CA TRP A 371 -10.13 -16.00 5.42
C TRP A 371 -8.68 -15.75 5.00
N ILE A 372 -8.32 -16.34 3.87
CA ILE A 372 -6.98 -16.31 3.27
C ILE A 372 -6.86 -15.08 2.36
N HIS A 373 -5.80 -14.30 2.55
CA HIS A 373 -5.54 -13.09 1.76
C HIS A 373 -5.05 -13.41 0.34
N GLY A 374 -5.21 -12.44 -0.58
CA GLY A 374 -4.58 -12.46 -1.91
C GLY A 374 -3.13 -11.99 -1.87
N GLY A 375 -2.43 -12.02 -3.00
CA GLY A 375 -1.01 -11.65 -3.09
C GLY A 375 -0.27 -12.61 -4.01
N PRO A 376 0.25 -13.75 -3.54
CA PRO A 376 0.28 -14.23 -2.14
C PRO A 376 1.32 -13.51 -1.26
N THR A 377 2.20 -12.71 -1.86
CA THR A 377 3.14 -11.84 -1.14
C THR A 377 2.42 -10.60 -0.62
N ASP A 378 1.67 -10.75 0.47
CA ASP A 378 0.94 -9.66 1.15
C ASP A 378 0.68 -10.02 2.62
N GLN A 379 0.05 -9.12 3.36
CA GLN A 379 -0.47 -9.38 4.69
C GLN A 379 -1.73 -8.56 4.94
N TRP A 380 -2.79 -9.17 5.44
CA TRP A 380 -3.96 -8.44 5.95
C TRP A 380 -3.70 -7.91 7.35
N GLN A 381 -3.03 -6.76 7.43
CA GLN A 381 -2.89 -6.01 8.68
C GLN A 381 -4.25 -5.70 9.33
N VAL A 382 -4.23 -5.38 10.63
CA VAL A 382 -5.38 -5.01 11.45
C VAL A 382 -5.88 -3.62 11.05
N THR A 383 -6.52 -3.57 9.89
CA THR A 383 -7.13 -2.39 9.28
C THR A 383 -8.65 -2.50 9.36
N PHE A 384 -9.35 -1.38 9.15
CA PHE A 384 -10.80 -1.44 8.98
C PHE A 384 -11.14 -2.20 7.71
N PHE A 385 -11.89 -3.30 7.85
CA PHE A 385 -12.26 -4.14 6.73
C PHE A 385 -13.74 -4.50 6.79
N PRO A 386 -14.63 -3.72 6.13
CA PRO A 386 -16.08 -3.84 6.32
C PRO A 386 -16.61 -5.23 5.96
N LYS A 387 -15.94 -5.92 5.03
CA LYS A 387 -16.21 -7.31 4.67
C LYS A 387 -16.04 -8.28 5.85
N ILE A 388 -15.01 -8.12 6.67
CA ILE A 388 -14.82 -8.91 7.89
C ILE A 388 -15.89 -8.52 8.93
N ASN A 389 -16.07 -7.22 9.15
CA ASN A 389 -17.01 -6.72 10.16
C ASN A 389 -18.48 -7.11 9.86
N TYR A 390 -18.85 -7.28 8.59
CA TYR A 390 -20.17 -7.79 8.18
C TYR A 390 -20.47 -9.20 8.71
N TRP A 391 -19.45 -10.07 8.73
CA TRP A 391 -19.57 -11.44 9.24
C TRP A 391 -19.50 -11.50 10.77
N ILE A 392 -18.65 -10.66 11.37
CA ILE A 392 -18.56 -10.50 12.84
C ILE A 392 -19.92 -10.05 13.41
N ASP A 393 -20.59 -9.10 12.74
CA ASP A 393 -21.93 -8.65 13.12
C ASP A 393 -22.98 -9.77 13.07
N ARG A 394 -22.77 -10.80 12.24
CA ARG A 394 -23.63 -11.99 12.13
C ARG A 394 -23.22 -13.13 13.07
N GLY A 395 -22.25 -12.88 13.95
CA GLY A 395 -21.81 -13.84 14.95
C GLY A 395 -20.68 -14.78 14.50
N TYR A 396 -20.11 -14.60 13.30
CA TYR A 396 -18.97 -15.41 12.87
C TYR A 396 -17.69 -14.89 13.50
N ASP A 397 -16.91 -15.79 14.09
CA ASP A 397 -15.49 -15.50 14.33
C ASP A 397 -14.77 -15.49 12.96
N VAL A 398 -13.80 -14.60 12.77
CA VAL A 398 -13.02 -14.52 11.54
C VAL A 398 -11.54 -14.69 11.87
N LEU A 399 -10.94 -15.78 11.39
CA LEU A 399 -9.52 -16.06 11.48
C LEU A 399 -8.83 -15.62 10.19
N VAL A 400 -7.79 -14.79 10.32
CA VAL A 400 -6.96 -14.33 9.20
C VAL A 400 -5.54 -14.86 9.42
N PRO A 401 -5.18 -16.01 8.84
CA PRO A 401 -3.84 -16.58 8.96
C PRO A 401 -2.85 -15.93 7.99
N ASP A 402 -1.59 -15.90 8.42
CA ASP A 402 -0.44 -15.62 7.56
C ASP A 402 0.26 -16.96 7.27
N HIS A 403 0.09 -17.44 6.04
CA HIS A 403 0.82 -18.60 5.55
C HIS A 403 2.23 -18.18 5.12
N ARG A 404 3.17 -19.12 5.06
CA ARG A 404 4.49 -18.83 4.48
C ARG A 404 4.36 -18.21 3.10
N GLY A 405 5.10 -17.13 2.85
CA GLY A 405 4.88 -16.22 1.72
C GLY A 405 4.29 -14.86 2.10
N SER A 406 3.56 -14.77 3.21
CA SER A 406 3.04 -13.48 3.68
C SER A 406 4.17 -12.52 4.04
N THR A 407 3.89 -11.22 3.97
CA THR A 407 4.79 -10.18 4.48
C THR A 407 4.56 -9.92 5.97
N GLY A 408 5.40 -9.11 6.61
CA GLY A 408 5.30 -8.79 8.04
C GLY A 408 6.13 -9.67 8.96
N HIS A 409 6.76 -10.73 8.42
CA HIS A 409 7.47 -11.77 9.17
C HIS A 409 8.93 -11.96 8.74
N GLY A 410 9.49 -10.95 8.06
CA GLY A 410 10.85 -10.95 7.57
C GLY A 410 11.02 -11.69 6.24
N ARG A 411 12.10 -11.37 5.55
CA ARG A 411 12.45 -11.87 4.22
C ARG A 411 12.42 -13.39 4.13
N ALA A 412 12.93 -14.10 5.15
CA ALA A 412 12.99 -15.55 5.13
C ALA A 412 11.60 -16.19 5.10
N PHE A 413 10.64 -15.64 5.85
CA PHE A 413 9.25 -16.11 5.84
C PHE A 413 8.57 -15.79 4.51
N THR A 414 8.72 -14.56 4.01
CA THR A 414 8.16 -14.13 2.72
C THR A 414 8.73 -14.92 1.53
N GLN A 415 10.04 -15.15 1.48
CA GLN A 415 10.69 -15.85 0.36
C GLN A 415 10.50 -17.38 0.42
N SER A 416 10.00 -17.94 1.53
CA SER A 416 9.83 -19.39 1.64
C SER A 416 8.75 -19.97 0.70
N LEU A 417 7.84 -19.15 0.19
CA LEU A 417 6.84 -19.56 -0.80
C LEU A 417 7.38 -19.62 -2.24
N ARG A 418 8.59 -19.09 -2.48
CA ARG A 418 9.22 -19.09 -3.80
C ARG A 418 9.32 -20.51 -4.33
N ASP A 419 8.84 -20.71 -5.57
CA ASP A 419 8.77 -22.00 -6.25
C ASP A 419 7.91 -23.08 -5.54
N ARG A 420 7.11 -22.69 -4.54
CA ARG A 420 6.26 -23.60 -3.72
C ARG A 420 4.80 -23.13 -3.60
N TRP A 421 4.39 -22.15 -4.41
CA TRP A 421 3.03 -21.62 -4.40
C TRP A 421 2.00 -22.66 -4.88
N GLY A 422 0.92 -22.82 -4.11
CA GLY A 422 -0.09 -23.86 -4.28
C GLY A 422 0.17 -25.10 -3.44
N GLU A 423 1.37 -25.26 -2.89
CA GLU A 423 1.75 -26.36 -2.01
C GLU A 423 1.93 -25.88 -0.57
N LEU A 424 2.93 -25.02 -0.33
CA LEU A 424 3.33 -24.62 1.02
C LEU A 424 2.28 -23.77 1.72
N ASP A 425 1.68 -22.82 1.00
CA ASP A 425 0.58 -22.00 1.48
C ASP A 425 -0.65 -22.84 1.83
N SER A 426 -0.94 -23.85 1.02
CA SER A 426 -2.08 -24.75 1.26
C SER A 426 -1.85 -25.66 2.46
N ASP A 427 -0.64 -26.21 2.60
CA ASP A 427 -0.23 -27.02 3.74
C ASP A 427 -0.27 -26.25 5.06
N ASP A 428 0.23 -25.00 5.06
CA ASP A 428 0.19 -24.14 6.24
C ASP A 428 -1.24 -23.85 6.68
N ILE A 429 -2.16 -23.57 5.74
CA ILE A 429 -3.56 -23.34 6.08
C ILE A 429 -4.23 -24.61 6.62
N VAL A 430 -3.91 -25.78 6.07
CA VAL A 430 -4.40 -27.06 6.61
C VAL A 430 -3.93 -27.26 8.05
N ASP A 431 -2.66 -26.94 8.33
CA ASP A 431 -2.08 -27.09 9.67
C ASP A 431 -2.69 -26.08 10.66
N VAL A 432 -2.95 -24.84 10.23
CA VAL A 432 -3.76 -23.85 10.99
C VAL A 432 -5.15 -24.40 11.31
N LEU A 433 -5.86 -24.93 10.32
CA LEU A 433 -7.23 -25.45 10.50
C LEU A 433 -7.27 -26.66 11.44
N ARG A 434 -6.27 -27.55 11.38
CA ARG A 434 -6.14 -28.70 12.28
C ARG A 434 -5.75 -28.29 13.72
N GLY A 435 -4.97 -27.21 13.86
CA GLY A 435 -4.60 -26.65 15.15
C GLY A 435 -5.68 -25.77 15.78
N LEU A 436 -6.68 -25.35 15.00
CA LEU A 436 -7.80 -24.55 15.47
C LEU A 436 -8.74 -25.43 16.30
N ASP A 437 -8.94 -25.08 17.57
CA ASP A 437 -9.86 -25.77 18.49
C ASP A 437 -11.34 -25.48 18.14
N ARG A 438 -11.78 -26.02 17.01
CA ARG A 438 -13.14 -25.91 16.45
C ARG A 438 -13.52 -27.21 15.74
N ASP A 439 -14.80 -27.54 15.75
CA ASP A 439 -15.34 -28.60 14.89
C ASP A 439 -15.19 -28.17 13.42
N PRO A 440 -14.51 -28.94 12.55
CA PRO A 440 -14.41 -28.62 11.13
C PRO A 440 -15.77 -28.38 10.45
N ALA A 441 -16.85 -29.00 10.94
CA ALA A 441 -18.21 -28.79 10.44
C ALA A 441 -18.77 -27.36 10.71
N THR A 442 -18.09 -26.55 11.52
CA THR A 442 -18.46 -25.15 11.80
C THR A 442 -17.49 -24.14 11.19
N VAL A 443 -16.50 -24.59 10.41
CA VAL A 443 -15.48 -23.73 9.79
C VAL A 443 -15.70 -23.63 8.29
N ALA A 444 -15.68 -22.41 7.74
CA ALA A 444 -15.64 -22.16 6.29
C ALA A 444 -14.29 -21.56 5.91
N VAL A 445 -13.74 -21.97 4.76
CA VAL A 445 -12.49 -21.41 4.21
C VAL A 445 -12.82 -20.46 3.06
N LEU A 446 -12.39 -19.22 3.17
CA LEU A 446 -12.65 -18.17 2.19
C LEU A 446 -11.34 -17.67 1.59
N GLY A 447 -11.34 -17.34 0.30
CA GLY A 447 -10.17 -16.76 -0.35
C GLY A 447 -10.50 -16.12 -1.69
N GLY A 448 -9.75 -15.08 -2.05
CA GLY A 448 -9.83 -14.43 -3.35
C GLY A 448 -8.46 -14.34 -4.03
N SER A 449 -8.42 -14.35 -5.37
CA SER A 449 -7.17 -14.31 -6.13
C SER A 449 -6.21 -15.43 -5.66
N ALA A 450 -5.00 -15.12 -5.20
CA ALA A 450 -4.06 -16.10 -4.68
C ALA A 450 -4.60 -16.91 -3.49
N GLY A 451 -5.23 -16.26 -2.51
CA GLY A 451 -5.89 -16.97 -1.41
C GLY A 451 -7.09 -17.81 -1.86
N GLY A 452 -7.68 -17.49 -3.01
CA GLY A 452 -8.72 -18.30 -3.65
C GLY A 452 -8.15 -19.61 -4.21
N MET A 453 -6.95 -19.58 -4.79
CA MET A 453 -6.20 -20.77 -5.19
C MET A 453 -5.85 -21.62 -3.97
N THR A 454 -5.34 -21.01 -2.89
CA THR A 454 -5.04 -21.71 -1.64
C THR A 454 -6.30 -22.36 -1.05
N ALA A 455 -7.41 -21.63 -0.94
CA ALA A 455 -8.68 -22.15 -0.45
C ALA A 455 -9.21 -23.32 -1.30
N LEU A 456 -9.04 -23.24 -2.63
CA LEU A 456 -9.41 -24.31 -3.55
C LEU A 456 -8.56 -25.57 -3.31
N ASN A 457 -7.24 -25.41 -3.16
CA ASN A 457 -6.32 -26.51 -2.90
C ASN A 457 -6.58 -27.17 -1.54
N VAL A 458 -6.87 -26.39 -0.50
CA VAL A 458 -7.29 -26.92 0.81
C VAL A 458 -8.55 -27.77 0.66
N ALA A 459 -9.58 -27.26 -0.04
CA ALA A 459 -10.83 -27.99 -0.24
C ALA A 459 -10.66 -29.25 -1.10
N ALA A 460 -9.77 -29.22 -2.10
CA ALA A 460 -9.52 -30.34 -3.01
C ALA A 460 -8.72 -31.47 -2.33
N ASN A 461 -7.68 -31.11 -1.57
CA ASN A 461 -6.73 -32.07 -1.03
C ASN A 461 -7.10 -32.53 0.40
N GLU A 462 -7.76 -31.68 1.18
CA GLU A 462 -8.07 -31.90 2.59
C GLU A 462 -9.54 -31.61 2.92
N PRO A 463 -10.52 -32.26 2.25
CA PRO A 463 -11.94 -31.89 2.28
C PRO A 463 -12.62 -32.02 3.66
N ARG A 464 -11.92 -32.53 4.68
CA ARG A 464 -12.46 -32.73 6.04
C ARG A 464 -12.04 -31.66 7.04
N VAL A 465 -11.14 -30.74 6.68
CA VAL A 465 -10.66 -29.70 7.62
C VAL A 465 -11.60 -28.48 7.69
N ALA A 466 -12.60 -28.41 6.82
CA ALA A 466 -13.62 -27.36 6.83
C ALA A 466 -14.95 -27.87 6.24
N ALA A 467 -16.05 -27.22 6.61
CA ALA A 467 -17.39 -27.55 6.15
C ALA A 467 -17.64 -27.16 4.69
N CYS A 468 -17.05 -26.04 4.25
CA CYS A 468 -17.13 -25.57 2.88
C CYS A 468 -15.98 -24.61 2.54
N ALA A 469 -15.80 -24.36 1.23
CA ALA A 469 -14.93 -23.32 0.72
C ALA A 469 -15.69 -22.35 -0.18
N VAL A 470 -15.35 -21.06 -0.08
CA VAL A 470 -15.88 -20.00 -0.96
C VAL A 470 -14.70 -19.29 -1.61
N VAL A 471 -14.56 -19.45 -2.92
CA VAL A 471 -13.43 -18.93 -3.70
C VAL A 471 -13.89 -17.84 -4.65
N SER A 472 -13.14 -16.73 -4.71
CA SER A 472 -13.44 -15.58 -5.58
C SER A 472 -12.31 -15.38 -6.58
N TYR A 473 -12.62 -15.42 -7.89
CA TYR A 473 -11.65 -15.22 -8.98
C TYR A 473 -10.27 -15.88 -8.73
N PRO A 474 -10.24 -17.18 -8.36
CA PRO A 474 -9.01 -17.89 -8.02
C PRO A 474 -8.11 -18.08 -9.26
N VAL A 475 -6.82 -18.28 -9.02
CA VAL A 475 -5.94 -18.88 -10.03
C VAL A 475 -6.18 -20.40 -10.03
N CYS A 476 -6.75 -20.92 -11.12
CA CYS A 476 -7.06 -22.35 -11.26
C CYS A 476 -6.16 -23.09 -12.27
N ASP A 477 -5.47 -22.35 -13.13
CA ASP A 477 -4.62 -22.90 -14.18
C ASP A 477 -3.34 -22.05 -14.26
N ILE A 478 -2.28 -22.54 -13.62
CA ILE A 478 -0.98 -21.85 -13.54
C ILE A 478 -0.33 -21.80 -14.93
N ALA A 479 -0.52 -22.82 -15.77
CA ALA A 479 0.04 -22.84 -17.12
C ALA A 479 -0.65 -21.80 -18.01
N ALA A 480 -1.97 -21.64 -17.89
CA ALA A 480 -2.70 -20.58 -18.57
C ALA A 480 -2.32 -19.18 -18.05
N LEU A 481 -2.07 -19.03 -16.75
CA LEU A 481 -1.58 -17.78 -16.17
C LEU A 481 -0.21 -17.42 -16.75
N ASP A 482 0.74 -18.36 -16.75
CA ASP A 482 2.08 -18.16 -17.31
C ASP A 482 2.04 -17.78 -18.80
N ALA A 483 1.16 -18.42 -19.57
CA ALA A 483 0.98 -18.14 -20.99
C ALA A 483 0.33 -16.78 -21.31
N THR A 484 -0.32 -16.13 -20.34
CA THR A 484 -1.06 -14.86 -20.55
C THR A 484 -0.47 -13.67 -19.80
N THR A 485 0.45 -13.90 -18.86
CA THR A 485 1.03 -12.87 -18.00
C THR A 485 2.48 -12.62 -18.41
N HIS A 486 2.69 -11.81 -19.45
CA HIS A 486 4.04 -11.46 -19.93
C HIS A 486 4.62 -10.20 -19.27
N ARG A 487 3.84 -9.51 -18.41
CA ARG A 487 4.22 -8.28 -17.71
C ARG A 487 3.54 -8.23 -16.35
N LEU A 488 4.18 -7.59 -15.37
CA LEU A 488 3.60 -7.27 -14.08
C LEU A 488 2.26 -6.55 -14.29
N ALA A 489 1.15 -7.23 -13.97
CA ALA A 489 -0.16 -6.62 -14.00
C ALA A 489 -0.34 -5.77 -12.74
N PHE A 490 0.19 -4.55 -12.76
CA PHE A 490 -0.35 -3.51 -11.89
C PHE A 490 -1.84 -3.44 -12.16
N ALA A 491 -2.67 -3.62 -11.14
CA ALA A 491 -4.10 -3.63 -11.32
C ALA A 491 -4.58 -2.21 -11.74
N THR A 492 -4.52 -1.89 -13.02
CA THR A 492 -5.25 -0.74 -13.57
C THR A 492 -6.74 -1.04 -13.44
N PRO A 493 -7.58 -0.08 -13.02
CA PRO A 493 -9.01 -0.23 -13.16
C PRO A 493 -9.33 -0.14 -14.64
N THR A 494 -9.24 -1.25 -15.36
CA THR A 494 -9.91 -1.32 -16.66
C THR A 494 -11.39 -1.39 -16.37
N THR A 495 -12.09 -0.33 -16.78
CA THR A 495 -13.52 -0.38 -17.09
C THR A 495 -13.82 -1.69 -17.78
N SER A 496 -14.85 -2.39 -17.30
CA SER A 496 -15.36 -3.59 -17.93
C SER A 496 -15.58 -3.35 -19.41
N ASP A 497 -14.74 -3.95 -20.26
CA ASP A 497 -15.18 -4.24 -21.62
C ASP A 497 -14.56 -5.55 -22.11
N ALA A 498 -15.42 -6.57 -22.15
CA ALA A 498 -15.14 -7.84 -22.76
C ALA A 498 -15.26 -7.69 -24.28
N SER A 499 -14.18 -7.32 -24.96
CA SER A 499 -13.91 -7.75 -26.35
C SER A 499 -12.59 -7.21 -26.89
N SER A 500 -11.57 -8.07 -26.99
CA SER A 500 -10.63 -7.97 -28.12
C SER A 500 -10.00 -9.33 -28.42
N THR A 501 -10.62 -10.04 -29.37
CA THR A 501 -9.92 -11.04 -30.17
C THR A 501 -8.98 -10.32 -31.15
N LYS A 502 -7.68 -10.55 -31.08
CA LYS A 502 -6.75 -10.26 -32.18
C LYS A 502 -6.30 -11.57 -32.85
N PRO A 503 -6.02 -11.56 -34.17
CA PRO A 503 -5.91 -12.76 -34.98
C PRO A 503 -4.53 -13.41 -34.84
N ARG A 504 -4.52 -14.75 -34.84
CA ARG A 504 -3.32 -15.57 -35.00
C ARG A 504 -2.62 -15.19 -36.32
N ARG A 505 -1.34 -14.82 -36.25
CA ARG A 505 -0.47 -14.86 -37.42
C ARG A 505 0.01 -16.29 -37.63
N SER A 506 0.06 -16.65 -38.91
CA SER A 506 0.37 -17.94 -39.53
C SER A 506 1.62 -18.63 -39.01
#